data_AF-A0A328AL00-F1
#
_entry.id   AF-A0A328AL00-F1
#
_cell.length_a   1.000
_cell.length_b   1.000
_cell.length_c   1.000
_cell.angle_alpha   90.00
_cell.angle_beta   90.00
_cell.angle_gamma   90.00
#
_symmetry.space_group_name_H-M   'P 1'
#
loop_
_entity.id
_entity.type
_entity.pdbx_description
1 polymer ?
#
loop_
_entity_poly.entity_id
_entity_poly.type
_entity_poly.pdbx_seq_one_letter_code
_entity_poly.pdbx_strand_id
1 'polypeptide(L)'
;MFMDMADRHREALQELTRMGLELARDLHEAALSAATLEDKDRAAAAFHRISRSVRQSMALESRFEREAQRKAIEAERAASAARVTTLVHRQAEAVSAIERLVWTEYEGAEPESLFTEIGERLEHDDYQQALLTQPTDLIVRRLAEEFGIPVPPLRGRWPEGPEGVEAHELPNQTHPPP
;
A
#
# COMPACT_ATOMS: atom_id res chain seq x y z
N MET A 1 18.67 -5.70 14.16
CA MET A 1 17.55 -4.75 13.92
C MET A 1 18.09 -3.36 14.17
N PHE A 2 18.25 -2.53 13.13
CA PHE A 2 18.73 -1.16 13.32
C PHE A 2 17.56 -0.30 13.79
N MET A 3 17.68 0.29 14.97
CA MET A 3 16.70 1.29 15.44
C MET A 3 16.70 2.49 14.51
N ASP A 4 15.50 2.90 14.08
CA ASP A 4 15.27 4.13 13.34
C ASP A 4 15.66 5.36 14.18
N MET A 5 16.03 6.45 13.53
CA MET A 5 16.38 7.71 14.19
C MET A 5 15.23 8.25 15.04
N ALA A 6 13.98 8.06 14.61
CA ALA A 6 12.79 8.46 15.38
C ALA A 6 12.68 7.69 16.70
N ASP A 7 13.01 6.39 16.68
CA ASP A 7 13.00 5.54 17.88
C ASP A 7 14.11 5.95 18.86
N ARG A 8 15.32 6.23 18.35
CA ARG A 8 16.43 6.74 19.17
C ARG A 8 16.09 8.07 19.84
N HIS A 9 15.46 9.00 19.11
CA HIS A 9 15.06 10.28 19.68
C HIS A 9 13.97 10.13 20.74
N ARG A 10 13.03 9.19 20.57
CA ARG A 10 11.99 8.89 21.56
C ARG A 10 12.59 8.34 22.85
N GLU A 11 13.47 7.36 22.74
CA GLU A 11 14.17 6.79 23.90
C GLU A 11 14.99 7.85 24.64
N ALA A 12 15.74 8.69 23.91
CA ALA A 12 16.48 9.78 24.51
C ALA A 12 15.57 10.78 25.24
N LEU A 13 14.39 11.10 24.69
CA LEU A 13 13.43 12.00 25.33
C LEU A 13 12.80 11.41 26.59
N GLN A 14 12.49 10.10 26.57
CA GLN A 14 11.99 9.38 27.73
C GLN A 14 13.02 9.37 28.86
N GLU A 15 14.27 9.07 28.52
CA GLU A 15 15.37 9.05 29.48
C GLU A 15 15.63 10.45 30.07
N LEU A 16 15.61 11.51 29.24
CA LEU A 16 15.70 12.89 29.73
C LEU A 16 14.54 13.27 30.65
N THR A 17 13.33 12.84 30.33
CA THR A 17 12.14 13.11 31.16
C THR A 17 12.24 12.40 32.51
N ARG A 18 12.72 11.15 32.52
CA ARG A 18 12.96 10.37 33.74
C ARG A 18 14.00 11.04 34.64
N MET A 19 15.18 11.36 34.11
CA MET A 19 16.24 12.05 34.86
C MET A 19 15.77 13.44 35.34
N GLY A 20 15.01 14.16 34.52
CA GLY A 20 14.44 15.46 34.89
C GLY A 20 13.43 15.36 36.03
N LEU A 21 12.62 14.30 36.07
CA LEU A 21 11.69 14.03 37.17
C LEU A 21 12.41 13.66 38.46
N GLU A 22 13.46 12.85 38.38
CA GLU A 22 14.32 12.51 39.52
C GLU A 22 14.94 13.78 40.11
N LEU A 23 15.58 14.61 39.28
CA LEU A 23 16.16 15.88 39.71
C LEU A 23 15.10 16.84 40.28
N ALA A 24 13.89 16.88 39.70
CA ALA A 24 12.81 17.70 40.24
C ALA A 24 12.38 17.24 41.65
N ARG A 25 12.36 15.93 41.92
CA ARG A 25 12.06 15.41 43.27
C ARG A 25 13.14 15.81 44.26
N ASP A 26 14.42 15.65 43.90
CA ASP A 26 15.54 16.02 44.76
C ASP A 26 15.54 17.51 45.10
N LEU A 27 15.28 18.37 44.10
CA LEU A 27 15.18 19.83 44.30
C LEU A 27 13.97 20.22 45.16
N HIS A 28 12.87 19.50 45.04
CA HIS A 28 11.70 19.70 45.89
C HIS A 28 12.02 19.35 47.35
N GLU A 29 12.67 18.21 47.59
CA GLU A 29 13.10 17.78 48.92
C GLU A 29 14.13 18.75 49.53
N ALA A 30 15.09 19.21 48.73
CA ALA A 30 16.06 20.23 49.14
C ALA A 30 15.39 21.54 49.56
N ALA A 31 14.35 21.97 48.84
CA ALA A 31 13.58 23.17 49.20
C ALA A 31 12.78 23.00 50.50
N LEU A 32 12.28 21.79 50.79
CA LEU A 32 11.54 21.50 52.02
C LEU A 32 12.46 21.38 53.24
N SER A 33 13.70 20.90 53.04
CA SER A 33 14.69 20.67 54.10
C SER A 33 15.64 21.84 54.35
N ALA A 34 15.56 22.91 53.55
CA ALA A 34 16.44 24.06 53.65
C ALA A 34 16.36 24.77 55.01
N ALA A 35 17.52 24.99 55.64
CA ALA A 35 17.64 25.67 56.94
C ALA A 35 17.48 27.20 56.83
N THR A 36 17.76 27.77 55.66
CA THR A 36 17.66 29.21 55.40
C THR A 36 16.62 29.52 54.33
N LEU A 37 16.05 30.72 54.38
CA LEU A 37 15.11 31.19 53.35
C LEU A 37 15.79 31.35 51.99
N GLU A 38 17.05 31.78 51.96
CA GLU A 38 17.81 31.93 50.72
C GLU A 38 18.03 30.58 50.00
N ASP A 39 18.40 29.54 50.74
CA ASP A 39 18.57 28.19 50.19
C ASP A 39 17.25 27.63 49.67
N LYS A 40 16.16 27.88 50.40
CA LYS A 40 14.81 27.48 50.01
C LYS A 40 14.38 28.13 48.71
N ASP A 41 14.57 29.45 48.59
CA ASP A 41 14.20 30.21 47.39
C ASP A 41 15.00 29.74 46.17
N ARG A 42 16.31 29.49 46.34
CA ARG A 42 17.18 28.97 45.28
C ARG A 42 16.75 27.58 44.81
N ALA A 43 16.47 26.67 45.74
CA ALA A 43 16.00 25.32 45.42
C ALA A 43 14.63 25.33 44.73
N ALA A 44 13.68 26.15 45.23
CA ALA A 44 12.36 26.33 44.63
C ALA A 44 12.44 26.88 43.20
N ALA A 45 13.30 27.88 42.96
CA ALA A 45 13.50 28.45 41.62
C ALA A 45 14.13 27.43 40.64
N ALA A 46 15.06 26.59 41.11
CA ALA A 46 15.60 25.49 40.31
C ALA A 46 14.52 24.44 40.00
N PHE A 47 13.75 24.03 41.01
CA PHE A 47 12.65 23.08 40.87
C PHE A 47 11.62 23.54 39.82
N HIS A 48 11.21 24.81 39.85
CA HIS A 48 10.26 25.36 38.88
C HIS A 48 10.80 25.32 37.45
N ARG A 49 12.09 25.61 37.25
CA ARG A 49 12.73 25.57 35.93
C ARG A 49 12.77 24.14 35.38
N ILE A 50 13.23 23.17 36.18
CA ILE A 50 13.26 21.76 35.77
C ILE A 50 11.85 21.23 35.52
N SER A 51 10.90 21.51 36.42
CA SER A 51 9.49 21.11 36.25
C SER A 51 8.85 21.65 34.97
N ARG A 52 9.23 22.86 34.53
CA ARG A 52 8.80 23.40 33.24
C ARG A 52 9.41 22.61 32.09
N SER A 53 10.70 22.33 32.13
CA SER A 53 11.39 21.56 31.09
C SER A 53 10.80 20.15 30.97
N VAL A 54 10.55 19.45 32.08
CA VAL A 54 9.89 18.13 32.10
C VAL A 54 8.51 18.18 31.45
N ARG A 55 7.66 19.16 31.82
CA ARG A 55 6.34 19.32 31.19
C ARG A 55 6.43 19.56 29.69
N GLN A 56 7.43 20.32 29.24
CA GLN A 56 7.66 20.55 27.81
C GLN A 56 8.06 19.24 27.11
N SER A 57 8.93 18.43 27.70
CA SER A 57 9.32 17.13 27.16
C SER A 57 8.13 16.17 27.07
N MET A 58 7.31 16.07 28.12
CA MET A 58 6.09 15.24 28.11
C MET A 58 5.08 15.71 27.05
N ALA A 59 4.93 17.03 26.86
CA ALA A 59 4.06 17.57 25.82
C ALA A 59 4.56 17.22 24.41
N LEU A 60 5.88 17.21 24.20
CA LEU A 60 6.51 16.79 22.94
C LEU A 60 6.31 15.30 22.70
N GLU A 61 6.51 14.45 23.72
CA GLU A 61 6.27 13.00 23.62
C GLU A 61 4.82 12.70 23.21
N SER A 62 3.85 13.27 23.91
CA SER A 62 2.42 13.12 23.57
C SER A 62 2.08 13.65 22.17
N ARG A 63 2.81 14.66 21.67
CA ARG A 63 2.64 15.14 20.30
C ARG A 63 3.18 14.12 19.30
N PHE A 64 4.36 13.57 19.52
CA PHE A 64 4.95 12.56 18.64
C PHE A 64 4.12 11.28 18.58
N GLU A 65 3.56 10.83 19.69
CA GLU A 65 2.64 9.69 19.72
C GLU A 65 1.41 9.94 18.84
N ARG A 66 0.77 11.11 18.98
CA ARG A 66 -0.39 11.50 18.16
C ARG A 66 -0.03 11.60 16.67
N GLU A 67 1.15 12.15 16.35
CA GLU A 67 1.62 12.22 14.97
C GLU A 67 1.89 10.81 14.39
N ALA A 68 2.47 9.90 15.17
CA ALA A 68 2.68 8.51 14.76
C ALA A 68 1.35 7.79 14.50
N GLN A 69 0.37 7.94 15.39
CA GLN A 69 -0.98 7.37 15.21
C GLN A 69 -1.67 7.93 13.97
N ARG A 70 -1.59 9.25 13.73
CA ARG A 70 -2.15 9.87 12.52
C ARG A 70 -1.51 9.32 11.25
N LYS A 71 -0.18 9.23 11.21
CA LYS A 71 0.54 8.65 10.06
C LYS A 71 0.14 7.20 9.80
N ALA A 72 -0.05 6.39 10.85
CA ALA A 72 -0.50 5.02 10.70
C ALA A 72 -1.91 4.94 10.06
N ILE A 73 -2.85 5.75 10.56
CA ILE A 73 -4.21 5.83 10.01
C ILE A 73 -4.20 6.33 8.55
N GLU A 74 -3.40 7.36 8.25
CA GLU A 74 -3.27 7.88 6.88
C GLU A 74 -2.66 6.84 5.94
N ALA A 75 -1.64 6.09 6.39
CA ALA A 75 -1.03 5.01 5.61
C ALA A 75 -2.04 3.88 5.32
N GLU A 76 -2.84 3.49 6.31
CA GLU A 76 -3.89 2.49 6.14
C GLU A 76 -4.97 2.96 5.15
N ARG A 77 -5.42 4.21 5.27
CA ARG A 77 -6.36 4.81 4.32
C ARG A 77 -5.81 4.86 2.91
N ALA A 78 -4.56 5.29 2.75
CA ALA A 78 -3.89 5.33 1.45
C ALA A 78 -3.75 3.92 0.84
N ALA A 79 -3.37 2.92 1.65
CA ALA A 79 -3.28 1.54 1.22
C ALA A 79 -4.66 0.97 0.80
N SER A 80 -5.72 1.27 1.56
CA SER A 80 -7.08 0.87 1.22
C SER A 80 -7.56 1.53 -0.07
N ALA A 81 -7.34 2.83 -0.25
CA ALA A 81 -7.68 3.54 -1.48
C ALA A 81 -6.92 2.96 -2.69
N ALA A 82 -5.62 2.70 -2.55
CA ALA A 82 -4.82 2.08 -3.61
C ALA A 82 -5.33 0.67 -3.98
N ARG A 83 -5.78 -0.13 -3.00
CA ARG A 83 -6.41 -1.44 -3.25
C ARG A 83 -7.70 -1.29 -4.06
N VAL A 84 -8.59 -0.39 -3.67
CA VAL A 84 -9.86 -0.14 -4.39
C VAL A 84 -9.58 0.29 -5.84
N THR A 85 -8.67 1.24 -6.04
CA THR A 85 -8.28 1.68 -7.40
C THR A 85 -7.72 0.52 -8.23
N THR A 86 -6.86 -0.32 -7.63
CA THR A 86 -6.31 -1.50 -8.32
C THR A 86 -7.41 -2.48 -8.70
N LEU A 87 -8.35 -2.77 -7.80
CA LEU A 87 -9.48 -3.67 -8.06
C LEU A 87 -10.33 -3.18 -9.22
N VAL A 88 -10.72 -1.91 -9.22
CA VAL A 88 -11.54 -1.29 -10.28
C VAL A 88 -10.85 -1.42 -11.65
N HIS A 89 -9.55 -1.12 -11.72
CA HIS A 89 -8.79 -1.24 -12.96
C HIS A 89 -8.73 -2.68 -13.47
N ARG A 90 -8.41 -3.64 -12.58
CA ARG A 90 -8.24 -5.04 -12.98
C ARG A 90 -9.57 -5.71 -13.30
N GLN A 91 -10.66 -5.31 -12.63
CA GLN A 91 -12.01 -5.73 -12.96
C GLN A 91 -12.39 -5.25 -14.36
N ALA A 92 -12.15 -3.96 -14.67
CA ALA A 92 -12.41 -3.41 -16.00
C ALA A 92 -11.58 -4.13 -17.09
N GLU A 93 -10.30 -4.39 -16.83
CA GLU A 93 -9.45 -5.16 -17.75
C GLU A 93 -10.00 -6.57 -18.03
N ALA A 94 -10.43 -7.28 -16.98
CA ALA A 94 -10.99 -8.62 -17.10
C ALA A 94 -12.31 -8.60 -17.89
N VAL A 95 -13.22 -7.66 -17.58
CA VAL A 95 -14.50 -7.50 -18.29
C VAL A 95 -14.25 -7.19 -19.76
N SER A 96 -13.38 -6.21 -20.08
CA SER A 96 -13.05 -5.89 -21.47
C SER A 96 -12.37 -7.04 -22.22
N ALA A 97 -11.62 -7.90 -21.53
CA ALA A 97 -11.05 -9.10 -22.15
C ALA A 97 -12.11 -10.14 -22.47
N ILE A 98 -13.07 -10.38 -21.57
CA ILE A 98 -14.22 -11.26 -21.83
C ILE A 98 -15.10 -10.69 -22.93
N GLU A 99 -15.35 -9.39 -22.95
CA GLU A 99 -16.14 -8.72 -23.98
C GLU A 99 -15.59 -8.97 -25.38
N ARG A 100 -14.26 -8.89 -25.53
CA ARG A 100 -13.58 -9.24 -26.79
C ARG A 100 -13.79 -10.69 -27.18
N LEU A 101 -13.75 -11.63 -26.22
CA LEU A 101 -13.96 -13.07 -26.47
C LEU A 101 -15.39 -13.36 -26.90
N VAL A 102 -16.37 -12.78 -26.21
CA VAL A 102 -17.79 -12.91 -26.52
C VAL A 102 -18.06 -12.38 -27.93
N TRP A 103 -17.53 -11.20 -28.27
CA TRP A 103 -17.69 -10.62 -29.60
C TRP A 103 -17.12 -11.50 -30.72
N THR A 104 -16.00 -12.19 -30.49
CA THR A 104 -15.33 -13.00 -31.53
C THR A 104 -15.87 -14.42 -31.68
N GLU A 105 -16.31 -15.06 -30.60
CA GLU A 105 -16.48 -16.53 -30.56
C GLU A 105 -17.81 -17.00 -29.94
N TYR A 106 -18.66 -16.11 -29.42
CA TYR A 106 -19.87 -16.51 -28.68
C TYR A 106 -21.15 -16.28 -29.49
N GLU A 107 -21.82 -17.37 -29.88
CA GLU A 107 -23.12 -17.36 -30.59
C GLU A 107 -24.34 -17.45 -29.64
N GLY A 108 -24.17 -17.16 -28.35
CA GLY A 108 -25.25 -17.26 -27.35
C GLY A 108 -26.24 -16.09 -27.38
N ALA A 109 -27.40 -16.28 -26.73
CA ALA A 109 -28.61 -15.51 -27.02
C ALA A 109 -28.71 -14.11 -26.37
N GLU A 110 -27.99 -13.79 -25.28
CA GLU A 110 -28.10 -12.48 -24.62
C GLU A 110 -26.78 -12.03 -23.94
N PRO A 111 -25.93 -11.25 -24.63
CA PRO A 111 -24.66 -10.77 -24.08
C PRO A 111 -24.82 -9.90 -22.83
N GLU A 112 -25.90 -9.12 -22.73
CA GLU A 112 -26.10 -8.12 -21.67
C GLU A 112 -26.37 -8.77 -20.29
N SER A 113 -27.12 -9.89 -20.26
CA SER A 113 -27.33 -10.67 -19.02
C SER A 113 -26.01 -11.27 -18.52
N LEU A 114 -25.22 -11.82 -19.46
CA LEU A 114 -23.92 -12.42 -19.17
C LEU A 114 -22.94 -11.43 -18.52
N PHE A 115 -22.82 -10.20 -19.03
CA PHE A 115 -21.91 -9.21 -18.45
C PHE A 115 -22.37 -8.71 -17.07
N THR A 116 -23.68 -8.70 -16.81
CA THR A 116 -24.22 -8.38 -15.48
C THR A 116 -23.82 -9.47 -14.49
N GLU A 117 -24.03 -10.74 -14.83
CA GLU A 117 -23.65 -11.87 -13.98
C GLU A 117 -22.14 -11.96 -13.75
N ILE A 118 -21.32 -11.67 -14.76
CA ILE A 118 -19.86 -11.59 -14.62
C ILE A 118 -19.47 -10.44 -13.68
N GLY A 119 -20.13 -9.29 -13.81
CA GLY A 119 -19.93 -8.14 -12.93
C GLY A 119 -20.18 -8.49 -11.46
N GLU A 120 -21.34 -9.08 -11.18
CA GLU A 120 -21.71 -9.57 -9.84
C GLU A 120 -20.74 -10.65 -9.34
N ARG A 121 -20.33 -11.58 -10.21
CA ARG A 121 -19.39 -12.63 -9.84
C ARG A 121 -18.03 -12.09 -9.45
N LEU A 122 -17.56 -11.04 -10.13
CA LEU A 122 -16.29 -10.37 -9.83
C LEU A 122 -16.29 -9.65 -8.48
N GLU A 123 -17.46 -9.27 -7.94
CA GLU A 123 -17.57 -8.63 -6.61
C GLU A 123 -17.39 -9.62 -5.44
N HIS A 124 -17.45 -10.92 -5.69
CA HIS A 124 -17.25 -11.93 -4.65
C HIS A 124 -15.80 -11.96 -4.13
N ASP A 125 -15.65 -12.19 -2.82
CA ASP A 125 -14.36 -12.16 -2.10
C ASP A 125 -13.26 -13.00 -2.77
N ASP A 126 -13.58 -14.18 -3.32
CA ASP A 126 -12.59 -15.03 -3.96
C ASP A 126 -12.02 -14.42 -5.26
N TYR A 127 -12.86 -13.74 -6.06
CA TYR A 127 -12.41 -13.00 -7.23
C TYR A 127 -11.75 -11.68 -6.86
N GLN A 128 -12.22 -10.96 -5.85
CA GLN A 128 -11.55 -9.75 -5.35
C GLN A 128 -10.12 -10.07 -4.88
N GLN A 129 -9.93 -11.18 -4.16
CA GLN A 129 -8.59 -11.64 -3.78
C GLN A 129 -7.77 -12.09 -5.00
N ALA A 130 -8.37 -12.80 -5.96
CA ALA A 130 -7.68 -13.21 -7.18
C ALA A 130 -7.24 -11.99 -8.03
N LEU A 131 -8.09 -10.98 -8.17
CA LEU A 131 -7.79 -9.71 -8.83
C LEU A 131 -6.60 -8.99 -8.19
N LEU A 132 -6.40 -9.12 -6.88
CA LEU A 132 -5.25 -8.50 -6.21
C LEU A 132 -3.95 -9.32 -6.32
N THR A 133 -4.05 -10.64 -6.51
CA THR A 133 -2.91 -11.56 -6.31
C THR A 133 -2.49 -12.35 -7.53
N GLN A 134 -3.36 -12.49 -8.54
CA GLN A 134 -3.14 -13.31 -9.73
C GLN A 134 -3.00 -12.44 -10.99
N PRO A 135 -2.33 -12.93 -12.05
CA PRO A 135 -2.35 -12.30 -13.37
C PRO A 135 -3.77 -12.22 -13.96
N THR A 136 -4.06 -11.13 -14.68
CA THR A 136 -5.41 -10.88 -15.24
C THR A 136 -5.83 -11.99 -16.21
N ASP A 137 -4.89 -12.55 -16.98
CA ASP A 137 -5.17 -13.65 -17.92
C ASP A 137 -5.72 -14.92 -17.24
N LEU A 138 -5.26 -15.24 -16.03
CA LEU A 138 -5.79 -16.39 -15.29
C LEU A 138 -7.23 -16.16 -14.82
N ILE A 139 -7.55 -14.92 -14.46
CA ILE A 139 -8.88 -14.51 -14.04
C ILE A 139 -9.84 -14.58 -15.23
N VAL A 140 -9.44 -14.06 -16.38
CA VAL A 140 -10.21 -14.11 -17.63
C VAL A 140 -10.47 -15.56 -18.04
N ARG A 141 -9.46 -16.44 -17.98
CA ARG A 141 -9.66 -17.86 -18.29
C ARG A 141 -10.64 -18.53 -17.34
N ARG A 142 -10.50 -18.28 -16.03
CA ARG A 142 -11.39 -18.85 -15.02
C ARG A 142 -12.84 -18.40 -15.21
N LEU A 143 -13.05 -17.11 -15.47
CA LEU A 143 -14.37 -16.56 -15.78
C LEU A 143 -14.95 -17.19 -17.06
N ALA A 144 -14.16 -17.25 -18.12
CA ALA A 144 -14.64 -17.83 -19.37
C ALA A 144 -15.01 -19.31 -19.22
N GLU A 145 -14.23 -20.09 -18.46
CA GLU A 145 -14.57 -21.48 -18.12
C GLU A 145 -15.86 -21.59 -17.28
N GLU A 146 -16.03 -20.71 -16.29
CA GLU A 146 -17.20 -20.68 -15.39
C GLU A 146 -18.51 -20.35 -16.15
N PHE A 147 -18.43 -19.43 -17.11
CA PHE A 147 -19.59 -18.97 -17.90
C PHE A 147 -19.73 -19.68 -19.25
N GLY A 148 -18.92 -20.70 -19.53
CA GLY A 148 -19.00 -21.48 -20.78
C GLY A 148 -18.61 -20.68 -22.04
N ILE A 149 -17.80 -19.64 -21.90
CA ILE A 149 -17.31 -18.82 -23.01
C ILE A 149 -16.11 -19.55 -23.64
N PRO A 150 -16.11 -19.82 -24.95
CA PRO A 150 -14.99 -20.48 -25.61
C PRO A 150 -13.74 -19.61 -25.52
N VAL A 151 -12.70 -20.16 -24.89
CA VAL A 151 -11.39 -19.50 -24.78
C VAL A 151 -10.52 -19.98 -25.93
N PRO A 152 -10.00 -19.08 -26.79
CA PRO A 152 -8.98 -19.45 -27.76
C PRO A 152 -7.79 -20.08 -27.02
N PRO A 153 -7.16 -21.14 -27.56
CA PRO A 153 -5.96 -21.68 -26.95
C PRO A 153 -4.94 -20.54 -26.75
N LEU A 154 -4.30 -20.50 -25.57
CA LEU A 154 -3.24 -19.53 -25.24
C LEU A 154 -2.34 -19.39 -26.47
N ARG A 155 -2.30 -18.20 -27.10
CA ARG A 155 -1.38 -17.94 -28.22
C ARG A 155 0.04 -17.99 -27.67
N GLY A 156 0.59 -19.19 -27.67
CA GLY A 156 1.84 -19.55 -27.02
C GLY A 156 2.43 -20.82 -27.62
N ARG A 157 2.30 -20.97 -28.94
CA ARG A 157 3.19 -21.65 -29.90
C ARG A 157 2.42 -21.64 -31.21
N TRP A 158 2.89 -20.87 -32.20
CA TRP A 158 2.53 -21.16 -33.58
C TRP A 158 2.85 -22.65 -33.78
N PRO A 159 1.91 -23.54 -34.11
CA PRO A 159 2.33 -24.80 -34.70
C PRO A 159 3.19 -24.37 -35.88
N GLU A 160 4.41 -24.88 -35.95
CA GLU A 160 5.23 -24.77 -37.16
C GLU A 160 4.26 -25.03 -38.32
N GLY A 161 4.06 -24.00 -39.15
CA GLY A 161 3.17 -24.11 -40.29
C GLY A 161 3.56 -25.35 -41.09
N PRO A 162 2.60 -26.01 -41.78
CA PRO A 162 2.91 -27.22 -42.52
C PRO A 162 4.18 -27.02 -43.33
N GLU A 163 5.19 -27.87 -43.08
CA GLU A 163 6.42 -27.91 -43.87
C GLU A 163 6.02 -27.91 -45.35
N GLY A 164 6.39 -26.86 -46.08
CA GLY A 164 6.23 -26.83 -47.54
C GLY A 164 5.53 -25.62 -48.15
N VAL A 165 5.56 -24.42 -47.55
CA VAL A 165 5.33 -23.20 -48.35
C VAL A 165 6.67 -22.72 -48.86
N GLU A 166 7.00 -23.11 -50.09
CA GLU A 166 8.13 -22.60 -50.85
C GLU A 166 8.13 -21.07 -50.79
N ALA A 167 9.25 -20.50 -50.35
CA ALA A 167 9.46 -19.07 -50.36
C ALA A 167 9.42 -18.59 -51.81
N HIS A 168 8.32 -17.95 -52.22
CA HIS A 168 8.30 -17.19 -53.45
C HIS A 168 9.30 -16.03 -53.34
N GLU A 169 10.31 -16.09 -54.20
CA GLU A 169 11.31 -15.06 -54.44
C GLU A 169 10.65 -13.67 -54.58
N LEU A 170 11.18 -12.69 -53.84
CA LEU A 170 10.88 -11.29 -54.07
C LEU A 170 11.46 -10.86 -55.44
N PRO A 171 10.69 -10.21 -56.32
CA PRO A 171 11.23 -9.76 -57.60
C PRO A 171 12.23 -8.60 -57.41
N ASN A 172 13.48 -8.95 -57.71
CA ASN A 172 14.60 -8.15 -58.22
C ASN A 172 14.33 -6.64 -58.43
N GLN A 173 14.94 -5.79 -57.60
CA GLN A 173 15.00 -4.35 -57.84
C GLN A 173 16.08 -4.02 -58.88
N THR A 174 15.67 -3.63 -60.08
CA THR A 174 16.55 -3.13 -61.13
C THR A 174 16.98 -1.68 -60.85
N HIS A 175 18.29 -1.45 -60.69
CA HIS A 175 18.94 -0.14 -60.78
C HIS A 175 18.82 0.45 -62.20
N PRO A 176 18.64 1.77 -62.39
CA PRO A 176 18.87 2.43 -63.67
C PRO A 176 20.36 2.88 -63.82
N PRO A 177 20.91 2.88 -65.05
CA PRO A 177 22.32 3.20 -65.31
C PRO A 177 22.52 4.71 -65.64
N PRO A 178 23.77 5.18 -65.93
CA PRO A 178 24.39 6.39 -65.37
C PRO A 178 23.89 7.74 -65.88
#